data_AF-A0A1J3FJV6-F1
#
_entry.id   AF-A0A1J3FJV6-F1
#
_cell.length_a   1.000
_cell.length_b   1.000
_cell.length_c   1.000
_cell.angle_alpha   90.00
_cell.angle_beta   90.00
_cell.angle_gamma   90.00
#
_symmetry.space_group_name_H-M   'P 1'
#
loop_
_entity.id
_entity.type
_entity.pdbx_description
1 polymer ?
#
loop_
_entity_poly.entity_id
_entity_poly.type
_entity_poly.pdbx_seq_one_letter_code
_entity_poly.pdbx_strand_id
1 'polypeptide(L)'
;MQEILKDRLNLDKNLVCEGDYFHIRCCAHILKLIVQDGLDVISTALSKIRDTVKYIKASTSRRIQLADCVESDGEVVLSLDVQNIWNSTYVMLEKALKYQRSLKRFKLVDKNYKHCPSSEEWKRAKIIHDILKPIFYSITTLMSGRSYYTSNLYFAHIWKI
;
A
#
# COMPACT_ATOMS: atom_id res chain seq x y z
N MET A 1 13.44 -7.19 -30.29
CA MET A 1 13.57 -5.78 -30.72
C MET A 1 14.60 -5.03 -29.88
N GLN A 2 14.54 -5.10 -28.54
CA GLN A 2 15.54 -4.48 -27.66
C GLN A 2 16.96 -5.06 -27.85
N GLU A 3 17.12 -6.39 -27.94
CA GLU A 3 18.43 -7.03 -28.18
C GLU A 3 19.06 -6.62 -29.52
N ILE A 4 18.28 -6.65 -30.61
CA ILE A 4 18.76 -6.25 -31.95
C ILE A 4 19.24 -4.78 -31.96
N LEU A 5 18.58 -3.91 -31.20
CA LEU A 5 18.96 -2.51 -31.08
C LEU A 5 20.22 -2.35 -30.22
N LYS A 6 20.31 -3.08 -29.10
CA LYS A 6 21.50 -3.12 -28.24
C LYS A 6 22.73 -3.57 -29.03
N ASP A 7 22.62 -4.67 -29.77
CA ASP A 7 23.71 -5.26 -30.56
C ASP A 7 24.22 -4.28 -31.63
N ARG A 8 23.32 -3.60 -32.35
CA ARG A 8 23.69 -2.58 -33.34
C ARG A 8 24.43 -1.40 -32.72
N LEU A 9 23.90 -0.84 -31.63
CA LEU A 9 24.51 0.30 -30.97
C LEU A 9 25.84 -0.06 -30.29
N ASN A 10 26.00 -1.30 -29.83
CA ASN A 10 27.28 -1.83 -29.33
C ASN A 10 28.32 -1.96 -30.44
N LEU A 11 27.94 -2.46 -31.63
CA LEU A 11 28.84 -2.52 -32.79
C LEU A 11 29.34 -1.13 -33.19
N ASP A 12 28.47 -0.14 -33.12
CA ASP A 12 28.81 1.26 -33.39
C ASP A 12 29.59 1.94 -32.23
N LYS A 13 29.91 1.21 -31.15
CA LYS A 13 30.55 1.72 -29.91
C LYS A 13 29.81 2.90 -29.26
N ASN A 14 28.49 2.97 -29.45
CA ASN A 14 27.64 4.05 -28.96
C ASN A 14 27.07 3.80 -27.56
N LEU A 15 27.35 2.65 -26.94
CA LEU A 15 26.86 2.29 -25.61
C LEU A 15 27.99 2.24 -24.59
N VAL A 16 27.71 2.82 -23.42
CA VAL A 16 28.57 2.73 -22.23
C VAL A 16 28.47 1.31 -21.65
N CYS A 17 29.60 0.76 -21.18
CA CYS A 17 29.69 -0.58 -20.58
C CYS A 17 29.03 -1.67 -21.44
N GLU A 18 29.26 -1.65 -22.76
CA GLU A 18 28.74 -2.67 -23.70
C GLU A 18 27.21 -2.87 -23.59
N GLY A 19 26.50 -1.81 -23.19
CA GLY A 19 25.05 -1.84 -23.05
C GLY A 19 24.55 -2.66 -21.86
N ASP A 20 25.36 -2.95 -20.86
CA ASP A 20 24.94 -3.60 -19.61
C ASP A 20 23.76 -2.88 -18.94
N TYR A 21 23.72 -1.55 -19.08
CA TYR A 21 22.69 -0.67 -18.54
C TYR A 21 21.72 -0.14 -19.61
N PHE A 22 21.72 -0.74 -20.80
CA PHE A 22 20.90 -0.28 -21.94
C PHE A 22 19.40 -0.37 -21.66
N HIS A 23 18.98 -1.36 -20.85
CA HIS A 23 17.61 -1.52 -20.44
C HIS A 23 17.53 -1.78 -18.94
N ILE A 24 16.98 -0.83 -18.20
CA ILE A 24 16.76 -0.91 -16.76
C ILE A 24 15.26 -0.92 -16.51
N ARG A 25 14.78 -1.84 -15.66
CA ARG A 25 13.37 -1.87 -15.25
C ARG A 25 13.04 -0.63 -14.42
N CYS A 26 11.83 -0.10 -14.61
CA CYS A 26 11.36 1.02 -13.81
C CYS A 26 11.33 0.66 -12.32
N CYS A 27 12.01 1.45 -11.49
CA CYS A 27 12.09 1.26 -10.05
C CYS A 27 10.71 1.28 -9.37
N ALA A 28 9.82 2.17 -9.81
CA ALA A 28 8.44 2.20 -9.34
C ALA A 28 7.66 0.92 -9.68
N HIS A 29 7.98 0.29 -10.82
CA HIS A 29 7.41 -0.99 -11.19
C HIS A 29 7.93 -2.13 -10.31
N ILE A 30 9.24 -2.20 -10.04
CA ILE A 30 9.82 -3.19 -9.11
C ILE A 30 9.21 -3.05 -7.71
N LEU A 31 9.14 -1.82 -7.18
CA LEU A 31 8.52 -1.55 -5.88
C LEU A 31 7.06 -1.98 -5.84
N LYS A 32 6.29 -1.69 -6.90
CA LYS A 32 4.91 -2.14 -7.00
C LYS A 32 4.81 -3.66 -6.88
N LEU A 33 5.70 -4.43 -7.52
CA LEU A 33 5.72 -5.89 -7.42
C LEU A 33 6.01 -6.37 -6.00
N ILE A 34 7.06 -5.82 -5.36
CA ILE A 34 7.42 -6.18 -3.98
C ILE A 34 6.25 -5.91 -3.02
N VAL A 35 5.62 -4.74 -3.16
CA VAL A 35 4.47 -4.36 -2.33
C VAL A 35 3.27 -5.28 -2.58
N GLN A 36 3.01 -5.64 -3.83
CA GLN A 36 1.93 -6.55 -4.20
C GLN A 36 2.12 -7.91 -3.51
N ASP A 37 3.33 -8.50 -3.63
CA ASP A 37 3.66 -9.78 -2.99
C ASP A 37 3.48 -9.71 -1.47
N GLY A 38 3.92 -8.61 -0.84
CA GLY A 38 3.73 -8.40 0.61
C GLY A 38 2.26 -8.26 1.03
N LEU A 39 1.43 -7.62 0.20
CA LEU A 39 -0.01 -7.50 0.44
C LEU A 39 -0.74 -8.85 0.28
N ASP A 40 -0.29 -9.70 -0.63
CA ASP A 40 -0.91 -11.02 -0.88
C ASP A 40 -0.78 -11.95 0.34
N VAL A 41 0.32 -11.84 1.11
CA VAL A 41 0.53 -12.55 2.39
C VAL A 41 -0.58 -12.25 3.41
N ILE A 42 -1.19 -11.06 3.35
CA ILE A 42 -2.28 -10.63 4.24
C ILE A 42 -3.63 -10.48 3.51
N SER A 43 -3.78 -11.08 2.34
CA SER A 43 -4.96 -10.97 1.48
C SER A 43 -6.28 -11.24 2.22
N THR A 44 -6.33 -12.26 3.10
CA THR A 44 -7.51 -12.56 3.92
C THR A 44 -7.86 -11.42 4.88
N ALA A 45 -6.85 -10.86 5.57
CA ALA A 45 -7.06 -9.72 6.47
C ALA A 45 -7.52 -8.48 5.69
N LEU A 46 -6.93 -8.23 4.52
CA LEU A 46 -7.34 -7.13 3.63
C LEU A 46 -8.78 -7.29 3.13
N SER A 47 -9.21 -8.51 2.80
CA SER A 47 -10.61 -8.76 2.41
C SER A 47 -11.56 -8.40 3.55
N LYS A 48 -11.27 -8.86 4.77
CA LYS A 48 -12.07 -8.55 5.96
C LYS A 48 -12.12 -7.05 6.26
N ILE A 49 -10.99 -6.35 6.11
CA ILE A 49 -10.93 -4.89 6.26
C ILE A 49 -11.78 -4.20 5.18
N ARG A 50 -11.70 -4.63 3.91
CA ARG A 50 -12.58 -4.09 2.85
C ARG A 50 -14.05 -4.28 3.18
N ASP A 51 -14.42 -5.49 3.58
CA ASP A 51 -15.82 -5.81 3.90
C ASP A 51 -16.31 -5.01 5.10
N THR A 52 -15.44 -4.78 6.08
CA THR A 52 -15.69 -3.88 7.21
C THR A 52 -16.00 -2.46 6.73
N VAL A 53 -15.13 -1.90 5.88
CA VAL A 53 -15.31 -0.54 5.34
C VAL A 53 -16.59 -0.44 4.51
N LYS A 54 -16.86 -1.43 3.63
CA LYS A 54 -18.11 -1.50 2.85
C LYS A 54 -19.33 -1.56 3.75
N TYR A 55 -19.30 -2.44 4.76
CA TYR A 55 -20.39 -2.62 5.72
C TYR A 55 -20.71 -1.30 6.43
N ILE A 56 -19.72 -0.62 7.00
CA ILE A 56 -19.93 0.64 7.71
C ILE A 56 -20.44 1.74 6.76
N LYS A 57 -19.80 1.92 5.59
CA LYS A 57 -20.16 2.99 4.64
C LYS A 57 -21.56 2.80 4.04
N ALA A 58 -22.07 1.57 3.99
CA ALA A 58 -23.38 1.28 3.45
C ALA A 58 -24.56 1.72 4.35
N SER A 59 -24.35 2.23 5.57
CA SER A 59 -25.43 2.86 6.36
C SER A 59 -24.94 4.03 7.18
N THR A 60 -25.70 5.13 7.16
CA THR A 60 -25.47 6.27 8.06
C THR A 60 -25.57 5.87 9.52
N SER A 61 -26.52 5.01 9.89
CA SER A 61 -26.67 4.53 11.28
C SER A 61 -25.43 3.75 11.74
N ARG A 62 -24.85 2.89 10.89
CA ARG A 62 -23.61 2.16 11.21
C ARG A 62 -22.41 3.10 11.37
N ARG A 63 -22.34 4.18 10.58
CA ARG A 63 -21.30 5.22 10.74
C ARG A 63 -21.41 5.93 12.08
N ILE A 64 -22.62 6.28 12.49
CA ILE A 64 -22.88 6.92 13.80
C ILE A 64 -22.50 5.97 14.94
N GLN A 65 -22.95 4.71 14.90
CA GLN A 65 -22.60 3.71 15.92
C GLN A 65 -21.09 3.47 16.03
N LEU A 66 -20.35 3.52 14.92
CA LEU A 66 -18.89 3.45 14.97
C LEU A 66 -18.28 4.72 15.58
N ALA A 67 -18.82 5.90 15.29
CA ALA A 67 -18.40 7.15 15.91
C ALA A 67 -18.63 7.12 17.43
N ASP A 68 -19.74 6.58 17.90
CA ASP A 68 -20.02 6.37 19.33
C ASP A 68 -19.02 5.40 19.99
N CYS A 69 -18.36 4.55 19.20
CA CYS A 69 -17.30 3.64 19.67
C CYS A 69 -15.91 4.31 19.71
N VAL A 70 -15.75 5.55 19.25
CA VAL A 70 -14.49 6.30 19.25
C VAL A 70 -14.44 7.20 20.48
N GLU A 71 -13.30 7.20 21.18
CA GLU A 71 -13.12 7.96 22.43
C GLU A 71 -12.80 9.44 22.20
N SER A 72 -12.56 9.84 20.95
CA SER A 72 -12.18 11.21 20.57
C SER A 72 -13.31 11.89 19.80
N ASP A 73 -13.52 13.18 20.06
CA ASP A 73 -14.39 14.01 19.24
C ASP A 73 -13.85 14.12 17.80
N GLY A 74 -14.67 13.75 16.82
CA GLY A 74 -14.34 13.90 15.40
C GLY A 74 -15.07 12.91 14.49
N GLU A 75 -15.10 13.24 13.19
CA GLU A 75 -15.70 12.36 12.18
C GLU A 75 -14.84 11.12 11.93
N VAL A 76 -15.47 9.94 11.92
CA VAL A 76 -14.81 8.69 11.57
C VAL A 76 -14.66 8.57 10.05
N VAL A 77 -13.44 8.79 9.56
CA VAL A 77 -13.15 8.72 8.13
C VAL A 77 -12.52 7.36 7.78
N LEU A 78 -13.31 6.48 7.17
CA LEU A 78 -12.84 5.24 6.53
C LEU A 78 -12.80 5.38 4.99
N SER A 79 -11.72 4.89 4.39
CA SER A 79 -11.52 4.85 2.93
C SER A 79 -11.58 3.43 2.42
N LEU A 80 -12.36 3.21 1.36
CA LEU A 80 -12.30 1.97 0.60
C LEU A 80 -11.16 2.10 -0.42
N ASP A 81 -10.38 1.05 -0.59
CA ASP A 81 -9.31 1.03 -1.57
C ASP A 81 -9.82 0.80 -3.00
N VAL A 82 -8.96 1.05 -3.96
CA VAL A 82 -9.11 0.62 -5.35
C VAL A 82 -8.24 -0.62 -5.53
N GLN A 83 -8.86 -1.76 -5.80
CA GLN A 83 -8.16 -3.03 -6.00
C GLN A 83 -7.09 -2.86 -7.08
N ASN A 84 -5.87 -3.34 -6.81
CA ASN A 84 -4.64 -3.21 -7.63
C ASN A 84 -3.89 -1.87 -7.54
N ILE A 85 -4.34 -0.92 -6.70
CA ILE A 85 -3.60 0.32 -6.39
C ILE A 85 -3.12 0.28 -4.94
N TRP A 86 -1.87 -0.16 -4.74
CA TRP A 86 -1.30 -0.34 -3.41
C TRP A 86 -1.31 0.92 -2.54
N ASN A 87 -1.16 2.11 -3.13
CA ASN A 87 -1.29 3.39 -2.42
C ASN A 87 -2.66 3.55 -1.75
N SER A 88 -3.72 3.17 -2.46
CA SER A 88 -5.08 3.23 -1.92
C SER A 88 -5.32 2.16 -0.84
N THR A 89 -4.70 0.98 -1.01
CA THR A 89 -4.72 -0.10 -0.01
C THR A 89 -3.99 0.33 1.26
N TYR A 90 -2.84 1.00 1.15
CA TYR A 90 -2.12 1.56 2.29
C TYR A 90 -3.00 2.56 3.06
N VAL A 91 -3.64 3.52 2.39
CA VAL A 91 -4.51 4.51 3.04
C VAL A 91 -5.72 3.86 3.73
N MET A 92 -6.33 2.83 3.12
CA MET A 92 -7.39 2.05 3.77
C MET A 92 -6.86 1.36 5.04
N LEU A 93 -5.70 0.74 4.95
CA LEU A 93 -5.07 0.01 6.05
C LEU A 93 -4.70 0.94 7.21
N GLU A 94 -4.09 2.09 6.91
CA GLU A 94 -3.73 3.13 7.88
C GLU A 94 -4.95 3.61 8.67
N LYS A 95 -6.05 3.93 7.98
CA LYS A 95 -7.31 4.33 8.61
C LYS A 95 -7.93 3.21 9.42
N ALA A 96 -7.97 1.99 8.89
CA ALA A 96 -8.53 0.84 9.60
C ALA A 96 -7.76 0.53 10.89
N LEU A 97 -6.42 0.63 10.86
CA LEU A 97 -5.56 0.45 12.03
C LEU A 97 -5.77 1.57 13.07
N LYS A 98 -5.92 2.83 12.64
CA LYS A 98 -6.27 3.96 13.52
C LYS A 98 -7.53 3.65 14.33
N TYR A 99 -8.55 3.08 13.71
CA TYR A 99 -9.84 2.78 14.35
C TYR A 99 -9.97 1.33 14.85
N GLN A 100 -8.87 0.56 14.95
CA GLN A 100 -8.90 -0.85 15.32
C GLN A 100 -9.68 -1.12 16.63
N ARG A 101 -9.42 -0.32 17.68
CA ARG A 101 -10.09 -0.48 18.97
C ARG A 101 -11.60 -0.24 18.87
N SER A 102 -11.99 0.82 18.17
CA SER A 102 -13.39 1.17 17.93
C SER A 102 -14.10 0.13 17.07
N LEU A 103 -13.42 -0.43 16.05
CA LEU A 103 -13.96 -1.54 15.24
C LEU A 103 -14.19 -2.83 16.06
N LYS A 104 -13.34 -3.09 17.07
CA LYS A 104 -13.55 -4.20 18.01
C LYS A 104 -14.76 -3.96 18.92
N ARG A 105 -14.96 -2.73 19.41
CA ARG A 105 -16.15 -2.34 20.18
C ARG A 105 -17.42 -2.39 19.34
N PHE A 106 -17.35 -1.90 18.10
CA PHE A 106 -18.45 -1.92 17.15
C PHE A 106 -19.00 -3.34 16.92
N LYS A 107 -18.14 -4.37 16.92
CA LYS A 107 -18.57 -5.79 16.87
C LYS A 107 -19.45 -6.22 18.04
N LEU A 108 -19.27 -5.62 19.21
CA LEU A 108 -20.10 -5.90 20.39
C LEU A 108 -21.46 -5.21 20.31
N VAL A 109 -21.51 -4.05 19.65
CA VAL A 109 -22.72 -3.24 19.46
C VAL A 109 -23.59 -3.79 18.33
N ASP A 110 -23.01 -4.05 17.15
CA ASP A 110 -23.71 -4.55 15.98
C ASP A 110 -23.44 -6.04 15.75
N LYS A 111 -24.37 -6.89 16.17
CA LYS A 111 -24.29 -8.35 16.00
C LYS A 111 -24.30 -8.81 14.54
N ASN A 112 -24.74 -7.98 13.60
CA ASN A 112 -24.73 -8.31 12.18
C ASN A 112 -23.35 -8.10 11.55
N TYR A 113 -22.43 -7.43 12.23
CA TYR A 113 -21.07 -7.22 11.76
C TYR A 113 -20.20 -8.49 11.94
N LYS A 114 -20.01 -9.22 10.83
CA LYS A 114 -19.28 -10.51 10.81
C LYS A 114 -17.82 -10.41 10.34
N HIS A 115 -17.41 -9.29 9.76
CA HIS A 115 -16.14 -9.18 9.01
C HIS A 115 -14.96 -8.66 9.84
N CYS A 116 -15.10 -8.58 11.16
CA CYS A 116 -14.02 -8.07 12.02
C CYS A 116 -12.77 -8.97 11.96
N PRO A 117 -11.59 -8.44 11.61
CA PRO A 117 -10.35 -9.21 11.65
C PRO A 117 -10.01 -9.68 13.06
N SER A 118 -9.40 -10.86 13.15
CA SER A 118 -8.87 -11.43 14.39
C SER A 118 -7.66 -10.64 14.91
N SER A 119 -7.27 -10.86 16.18
CA SER A 119 -6.10 -10.21 16.76
C SER A 119 -4.80 -10.50 15.99
N GLU A 120 -4.66 -11.73 15.48
CA GLU A 120 -3.50 -12.12 14.67
C GLU A 120 -3.51 -11.47 13.28
N GLU A 121 -4.67 -11.39 12.63
CA GLU A 121 -4.82 -10.68 11.35
C GLU A 121 -4.51 -9.19 11.48
N TRP A 122 -4.96 -8.55 12.57
CA TRP A 122 -4.60 -7.16 12.87
C TRP A 122 -3.10 -6.98 13.11
N LYS A 123 -2.45 -7.94 13.77
CA LYS A 123 -1.00 -7.91 14.02
C LYS A 123 -0.24 -7.97 12.69
N ARG A 124 -0.59 -8.90 11.80
CA ARG A 124 0.01 -9.02 10.47
C ARG A 124 -0.25 -7.79 9.60
N ALA A 125 -1.47 -7.29 9.60
CA ALA A 125 -1.85 -6.04 8.95
C ALA A 125 -0.98 -4.85 9.41
N LYS A 126 -0.73 -4.76 10.71
CA LYS A 126 0.14 -3.71 11.28
C LYS A 126 1.60 -3.86 10.84
N ILE A 127 2.14 -5.08 10.83
CA ILE A 127 3.52 -5.33 10.36
C ILE A 127 3.67 -4.88 8.91
N ILE A 128 2.77 -5.30 8.02
CA ILE A 128 2.80 -4.89 6.61
C ILE A 128 2.63 -3.37 6.48
N HIS A 129 1.71 -2.76 7.22
CA HIS A 129 1.56 -1.31 7.23
C HIS A 129 2.87 -0.58 7.59
N ASP A 130 3.55 -1.03 8.64
CA ASP A 130 4.77 -0.40 9.13
C ASP A 130 5.94 -0.56 8.13
N ILE A 131 6.00 -1.67 7.40
CA ILE A 131 6.94 -1.89 6.27
C ILE A 131 6.62 -0.95 5.10
N LEU A 132 5.32 -0.77 4.78
CA LEU A 132 4.89 0.06 3.65
C LEU A 132 4.99 1.57 3.91
N LYS A 133 4.90 1.99 5.16
CA LYS A 133 4.94 3.40 5.58
C LYS A 133 6.14 4.19 4.99
N PRO A 134 7.41 3.77 5.13
CA PRO A 134 8.54 4.48 4.54
C PRO A 134 8.48 4.52 3.01
N ILE A 135 8.00 3.44 2.37
CA ILE A 135 7.84 3.36 0.90
C ILE A 135 6.81 4.40 0.44
N PHE A 136 5.68 4.48 1.15
CA PHE A 136 4.60 5.40 0.85
C PHE A 136 5.04 6.86 0.95
N TYR A 137 5.60 7.27 2.09
CA TYR A 137 5.91 8.69 2.35
C TYR A 137 7.20 9.18 1.68
N SER A 138 8.25 8.37 1.67
CA SER A 138 9.58 8.81 1.21
C SER A 138 9.83 8.45 -0.24
N ILE A 139 9.57 7.20 -0.62
CA ILE A 139 10.00 6.68 -1.93
C ILE A 139 9.05 7.15 -3.04
N THR A 140 7.74 7.14 -2.82
CA THR A 140 6.78 7.60 -3.83
C THR A 140 6.99 9.07 -4.20
N THR A 141 7.27 9.93 -3.21
CA THR A 141 7.54 11.36 -3.41
C THR A 141 8.84 11.58 -4.16
N LEU A 142 9.91 10.89 -3.74
CA LEU A 142 11.23 10.97 -4.37
C LEU A 142 11.20 10.48 -5.84
N MET A 143 10.52 9.36 -6.09
CA MET A 143 10.43 8.75 -7.42
C MET A 143 9.49 9.51 -8.36
N SER A 144 8.63 10.38 -7.84
CA SER A 144 7.74 11.24 -8.63
C SER A 144 8.38 12.58 -9.01
N GLY A 145 9.63 12.83 -8.58
CA GLY A 145 10.38 14.03 -8.93
C GLY A 145 10.59 14.15 -10.44
N ARG A 146 10.27 15.32 -11.00
CA ARG A 146 10.47 15.63 -12.43
C ARG A 146 11.58 16.66 -12.68
N SER A 147 12.05 17.33 -11.63
CA SER A 147 13.02 18.43 -11.71
C SER A 147 14.47 18.00 -11.45
N TYR A 148 14.72 16.72 -11.16
CA TYR A 148 16.04 16.18 -10.86
C TYR A 148 16.14 14.71 -11.28
N TYR A 149 17.37 14.22 -11.44
CA TYR A 149 17.63 12.82 -11.72
C TYR A 149 17.28 11.95 -10.51
N THR A 150 16.39 10.98 -10.70
CA THR A 150 15.91 10.10 -9.63
C THR A 150 16.65 8.76 -9.58
N SER A 151 17.28 8.35 -10.70
CA SER A 151 17.90 7.03 -10.87
C SER A 151 19.03 6.73 -9.87
N ASN A 152 19.85 7.73 -9.52
CA ASN A 152 20.97 7.57 -8.58
C ASN A 152 20.54 7.61 -7.10
N LEU A 153 19.33 8.08 -6.81
CA LEU A 153 18.83 8.21 -5.44
C LEU A 153 18.13 6.93 -4.96
N TYR A 154 17.73 6.06 -5.88
CA TYR A 154 16.94 4.86 -5.63
C TYR A 154 17.58 3.85 -4.66
N PHE A 155 18.85 3.47 -4.88
CA PHE A 155 19.49 2.35 -4.18
C PHE A 155 19.52 2.56 -2.65
N ALA A 156 19.87 3.78 -2.22
CA ALA A 156 19.96 4.12 -0.80
C ALA A 156 18.61 4.07 -0.06
N HIS A 157 17.49 4.20 -0.78
CA HIS A 157 16.16 4.13 -0.18
C HIS A 157 15.59 2.71 -0.16
N ILE A 158 15.85 1.90 -1.20
CA ILE A 158 15.46 0.49 -1.21
C ILE A 158 16.24 -0.32 -0.19
N TRP A 159 17.54 -0.05 -0.04
CA TRP A 159 18.39 -0.77 0.92
C TRP A 159 17.92 -0.66 2.38
N LYS A 160 17.06 0.32 2.69
CA LYS A 160 16.53 0.55 4.04
C LYS A 160 15.22 -0.20 4.33
N ILE A 161 14.62 -0.83 3.31
CA ILE A 161 13.43 -1.68 3.42
C ILE A 161 13.91 -3.09 3.79
#